data_AF-A0A5C2LLP9-F1
#
_entry.id   AF-A0A5C2LLP9-F1
#
_cell.length_a   1.000
_cell.length_b   1.000
_cell.length_c   1.000
_cell.angle_alpha   90.00
_cell.angle_beta   90.00
_cell.angle_gamma   90.00
#
_symmetry.space_group_name_H-M   'P 1'
#
loop_
_entity.id
_entity.type
_entity.pdbx_description
1 polymer ?
#
loop_
_entity_poly.entity_id
_entity_poly.type
_entity_poly.pdbx_seq_one_letter_code
_entity_poly.pdbx_strand_id
1 'polypeptide(L)' 'MVAGPGGDETCSPHRRVWLYITGVTDHHQNARPQSLQRLPGTDARFWRTTLSPTGAAATVLFPPTVTMIFP' A
#
# COMPACT_ATOMS: atom_id res chain seq x y z
N MET A 1 -11.14 -17.09 8.38
CA MET A 1 -10.03 -17.69 9.14
C MET A 1 -9.35 -16.56 9.89
N VAL A 2 -9.37 -16.61 11.21
CA VAL A 2 -8.76 -15.61 12.10
C VAL A 2 -7.26 -15.89 12.16
N ALA A 3 -6.42 -14.90 11.86
CA ALA A 3 -4.99 -14.97 12.12
C ALA A 3 -4.78 -15.03 13.64
N GLY A 4 -4.18 -16.12 14.13
CA GLY A 4 -3.69 -16.19 15.51
C GLY A 4 -2.46 -15.27 15.69
N PRO A 5 -2.01 -15.02 16.93
CA PRO A 5 -1.01 -14.00 17.28
C PRO A 5 0.43 -14.30 16.82
N GLY A 6 0.62 -15.02 15.72
CA GLY A 6 1.92 -15.40 15.15
C GLY A 6 1.84 -15.66 13.64
N GLY A 7 0.97 -14.93 12.93
CA GLY A 7 0.96 -14.97 11.46
C GLY A 7 2.26 -14.38 10.91
N ASP A 8 2.98 -15.16 10.13
CA ASP A 8 4.16 -14.70 9.39
C ASP A 8 3.88 -14.69 7.88
N GLU A 9 4.85 -14.22 7.10
CA GLU A 9 4.72 -14.10 5.66
C GLU A 9 4.41 -15.41 4.94
N THR A 10 4.76 -16.55 5.55
CA THR A 10 4.64 -17.89 4.96
C THR A 10 3.20 -18.40 4.99
N CYS A 11 2.36 -17.85 5.86
CA CYS A 11 0.96 -18.28 6.03
C CYS A 11 -0.01 -17.62 5.04
N SER A 12 0.36 -16.53 4.36
CA SER A 12 -0.54 -15.81 3.45
C SER A 12 -0.41 -16.34 2.00
N PRO A 13 -1.48 -16.93 1.41
CA PRO A 13 -1.43 -17.50 0.05
C PRO A 13 -1.34 -16.42 -1.05
N HIS A 14 -1.57 -15.15 -0.70
CA HIS A 14 -1.57 -14.06 -1.65
C HIS A 14 -0.14 -13.61 -1.98
N ARG A 15 0.28 -13.81 -3.23
CA ARG A 15 1.63 -13.41 -3.68
C ARG A 15 1.76 -11.90 -3.89
N ARG A 16 0.68 -11.24 -4.32
CA ARG A 16 0.63 -9.79 -4.55
C ARG A 16 -0.69 -9.22 -4.04
N VAL A 17 -0.61 -8.08 -3.37
CA VAL A 17 -1.78 -7.28 -2.96
C VAL A 17 -1.64 -5.95 -3.66
N TRP A 18 -2.55 -5.63 -4.58
CA TRP A 18 -2.51 -4.41 -5.38
C TRP A 18 -3.20 -3.25 -4.67
N LEU A 19 -2.66 -2.06 -4.82
CA LEU A 19 -3.18 -0.85 -4.20
C LEU A 19 -3.81 0.05 -5.25
N TYR A 20 -5.09 0.38 -5.07
CA TYR A 20 -5.84 1.30 -5.93
C TYR A 20 -6.23 2.55 -5.14
N ILE A 21 -5.48 3.64 -5.34
CA ILE A 21 -5.78 4.96 -4.81
C ILE A 21 -6.10 5.88 -5.98
N THR A 22 -7.32 6.39 -6.02
CA THR A 22 -7.76 7.37 -7.03
C THR A 22 -6.84 8.59 -7.04
N GLY A 23 -6.40 9.00 -8.23
CA GLY A 23 -5.47 10.12 -8.41
C GLY A 23 -4.01 9.84 -8.02
N VAL A 24 -3.66 8.62 -7.59
CA VAL A 24 -2.28 8.25 -7.21
C VAL A 24 -1.80 7.00 -7.93
N THR A 25 -2.51 5.87 -7.82
CA THR A 25 -2.13 4.60 -8.46
C THR A 25 -3.16 4.12 -9.49
N ASP A 26 -4.16 4.95 -9.78
CA ASP A 26 -5.18 4.66 -10.77
C ASP A 26 -4.68 4.90 -12.21
N HIS A 27 -5.49 4.46 -13.16
CA HIS A 27 -5.16 4.56 -14.58
C HIS A 27 -5.07 6.01 -15.08
N HIS A 28 -5.65 6.98 -14.37
CA HIS A 28 -5.58 8.40 -14.72
C HIS A 28 -4.14 8.93 -14.66
N GLN A 29 -3.30 8.34 -13.80
CA GLN A 29 -1.89 8.70 -13.67
C GLN A 29 -0.98 7.94 -14.66
N ASN A 30 -1.53 7.10 -15.54
CA ASN A 30 -0.77 6.08 -16.28
C ASN A 30 0.19 5.28 -15.38
N ALA A 31 -0.18 5.14 -14.10
CA ALA A 31 0.66 4.53 -13.10
C ALA A 31 0.79 3.04 -13.39
N ARG A 32 2.03 2.53 -13.33
CA ARG A 32 2.23 1.08 -13.31
C ARG A 32 1.56 0.52 -12.04
N PRO A 33 0.90 -0.66 -12.11
CA PRO A 33 0.30 -1.28 -10.94
C PRO A 33 1.29 -1.37 -9.78
N GLN A 34 0.87 -0.88 -8.61
CA GLN A 34 1.69 -0.87 -7.38
C GLN A 34 1.16 -1.94 -6.42
N SER A 35 2.07 -2.77 -5.88
CA SER A 35 1.72 -3.81 -4.90
C SER A 35 2.36 -3.55 -3.54
N LEU A 36 1.68 -3.94 -2.46
CA LEU A 36 2.22 -3.92 -1.12
C LEU A 36 3.44 -4.86 -0.98
N GLN A 37 4.43 -4.42 -0.23
CA GLN A 37 5.62 -5.19 0.17
C GLN A 37 5.40 -5.85 1.52
N ARG A 38 5.98 -7.03 1.76
CA ARG A 38 5.89 -7.71 3.06
C ARG A 38 6.83 -7.06 4.07
N LEU A 39 6.38 -6.93 5.31
CA LEU A 39 7.21 -6.46 6.42
C LEU A 39 7.82 -7.66 7.15
N PRO A 40 9.16 -7.86 7.09
CA PRO A 40 9.84 -9.05 7.61
C PRO A 40 9.42 -9.46 9.03
N GLY A 41 9.05 -10.73 9.20
CA GLY A 41 8.70 -11.33 10.49
C GLY A 41 7.27 -11.03 10.93
N THR A 42 6.41 -10.57 10.02
CA THR A 42 5.00 -10.27 10.30
C THR A 42 4.10 -10.70 9.13
N ASP A 43 2.81 -10.89 9.39
CA ASP A 43 1.80 -10.99 8.34
C ASP A 43 1.53 -9.65 7.63
N ALA A 44 1.92 -8.55 8.27
CA ALA A 44 1.71 -7.20 7.80
C ALA A 44 2.44 -6.87 6.49
N ARG A 45 1.84 -5.95 5.73
CA ARG A 45 2.38 -5.43 4.47
C ARG A 45 2.38 -3.92 4.46
N PHE A 46 3.39 -3.33 3.82
CA PHE A 46 3.52 -1.90 3.71
C PHE A 46 3.64 -1.42 2.26
N TRP A 47 3.28 -0.17 2.01
CA TRP A 47 3.60 0.53 0.78
C TRP A 47 3.97 1.98 1.09
N ARG A 48 4.93 2.50 0.33
CA ARG A 48 5.44 3.86 0.48
C ARG A 48 5.53 4.55 -0.88
N THR A 49 5.05 5.79 -0.93
CA THR A 49 5.26 6.67 -2.09
C THR A 49 5.55 8.10 -1.66
N THR A 50 6.07 8.87 -2.60
CA THR A 50 6.18 10.33 -2.48
C THR A 50 5.10 10.99 -3.33
N LEU A 51 4.32 11.90 -2.74
CA LEU A 51 3.31 12.66 -3.46
C LEU A 51 3.83 14.05 -3.78
N SER A 52 3.76 14.45 -5.05
CA SER A 52 4.06 15.83 -5.44
C SER A 52 2.92 16.75 -5.00
N PRO A 53 3.20 17.91 -4.38
CA PRO A 53 2.17 18.82 -3.85
C PRO A 53 1.34 19.53 -4.92
N THR A 54 1.55 19.25 -6.21
CA THR A 54 0.85 19.88 -7.33
C THR A 54 -0.24 18.97 -7.87
N GLY A 55 -1.46 19.08 -7.32
CA GLY A 55 -2.66 18.48 -7.89
C GLY A 55 -3.95 18.89 -7.18
N ALA A 56 -4.92 19.42 -7.93
CA ALA A 56 -6.20 19.96 -7.43
C ALA A 56 -7.17 18.91 -6.83
N ALA A 57 -6.78 17.64 -6.78
CA ALA A 57 -7.53 16.55 -6.14
C ALA A 57 -7.11 16.30 -4.68
N ALA A 58 -6.14 17.04 -4.14
CA ALA A 58 -5.66 16.87 -2.77
C ALA A 58 -6.61 17.53 -1.75
N THR A 59 -7.79 16.94 -1.53
CA THR A 59 -8.56 17.19 -0.28
C THR A 59 -7.94 16.46 0.92
N VAL A 60 -6.90 15.65 0.70
CA VAL A 60 -6.10 15.05 1.76
C VAL A 60 -4.67 15.58 1.69
N LEU A 61 -4.32 16.40 2.69
CA LEU A 61 -2.95 16.84 2.96
C LEU A 61 -2.16 15.63 3.47
N PHE A 62 -1.62 14.85 2.54
CA PHE A 62 -0.64 13.83 2.90
C PHE A 62 0.73 14.49 3.10
N PRO A 63 1.52 14.03 4.10
CA PRO A 63 2.95 14.35 4.13
C PRO A 63 3.60 13.95 2.80
N PRO A 64 4.72 14.58 2.40
CA PRO A 64 5.36 14.30 1.12
C PRO A 64 5.71 12.82 0.95
N THR A 65 5.78 12.05 2.03
CA THR A 65 5.86 10.59 2.02
C THR A 65 4.70 9.97 2.78
N VAL A 66 3.93 9.11 2.12
CA VAL A 66 2.86 8.32 2.75
C VAL A 66 3.37 6.89 2.94
N THR A 67 3.20 6.34 4.14
CA THR A 67 3.40 4.90 4.41
C THR A 67 2.09 4.33 4.95
N MET A 68 1.57 3.30 4.30
CA MET A 68 0.40 2.56 4.78
C MET A 68 0.82 1.15 5.18
N ILE A 69 0.27 0.66 6.29
CA ILE A 69 0.49 -0.69 6.81
C ILE A 69 -0.87 -1.40 6.85
N PHE A 70 -0.93 -2.58 6.24
CA PHE A 70 -2.10 -3.45 6.21
C PHE A 70 -1.78 -4.72 7.01
N PRO A 71 -2.72 -5.22 7.82
CA PRO A 71 -2.59 -6.54 8.45
C PRO A 71 -2.67 -7.67 7.40
#